data_AF-A0A822JCE2-F1
#
_entry.id   AF-A0A822JCE2-F1
#
_cell.length_a   1.000
_cell.length_b   1.000
_cell.length_c   1.000
_cell.angle_alpha   90.00
_cell.angle_beta   90.00
_cell.angle_gamma   90.00
#
_symmetry.space_group_name_H-M   'P 1'
#
loop_
_entity.id
_entity.type
_entity.pdbx_description
1 polymer ?
#
loop_
_entity_poly.entity_id
_entity_poly.type
_entity_poly.pdbx_seq_one_letter_code
_entity_poly.pdbx_strand_id
1 'polypeptide(L)' 'MTSDKQYKCPNCKHSIPLRSADFIRGIAMVSCVDCGMGSFTIEDTLLR' A
#
# COMPACT_ATOMS: atom_id res chain seq x y z
N MET A 1 -16.95 -7.16 7.60
CA MET A 1 -15.54 -7.42 7.95
C MET A 1 -14.69 -6.61 7.00
N THR A 2 -14.20 -5.45 7.42
CA THR A 2 -13.33 -4.61 6.59
C THR A 2 -11.93 -5.21 6.69
N SER A 3 -11.47 -5.86 5.63
CA SER A 3 -10.09 -6.34 5.56
C SER A 3 -9.21 -5.15 5.20
N ASP A 4 -8.78 -4.39 6.23
CA ASP A 4 -7.78 -3.34 6.08
C ASP A 4 -6.41 -4.02 5.86
N LYS A 5 -6.00 -4.13 4.60
CA LYS A 5 -4.65 -4.59 4.22
C LYS A 5 -3.66 -3.51 4.61
N GLN A 6 -2.64 -3.82 5.40
CA GLN A 6 -1.59 -2.85 5.74
C GLN A 6 -0.34 -3.14 4.93
N TYR A 7 0.13 -2.15 4.17
CA TYR A 7 1.41 -2.25 3.48
C TYR A 7 2.50 -1.62 4.31
N LYS A 8 3.57 -2.36 4.57
CA LYS A 8 4.73 -1.82 5.25
C LYS A 8 5.74 -1.29 4.24
N CYS A 9 6.00 0.01 4.27
CA CYS A 9 6.99 0.62 3.40
C CYS A 9 8.38 0.00 3.67
N PRO A 10 9.10 -0.52 2.66
CA PRO A 10 10.39 -1.15 2.87
C PRO A 10 11.48 -0.17 3.32
N ASN A 11 11.29 1.13 3.05
CA ASN A 11 12.31 2.14 3.31
C ASN A 11 12.26 2.67 4.76
N CYS A 12 11.09 3.15 5.19
CA CYS A 12 10.91 3.70 6.55
C CYS A 12 10.17 2.77 7.51
N LYS A 13 9.73 1.58 7.05
CA LYS A 13 8.95 0.62 7.85
C LYS A 13 7.60 1.16 8.34
N HIS A 14 7.14 2.28 7.78
CA HIS A 14 5.84 2.86 8.10
C HIS A 14 4.72 1.98 7.53
N SER A 15 3.67 1.75 8.32
CA SER A 15 2.50 1.00 7.88
C SER A 15 1.51 1.93 7.21
N ILE A 16 1.28 1.70 5.93
CA ILE A 16 0.29 2.43 5.13
C ILE A 16 -0.99 1.58 5.11
N PRO A 17 -2.11 2.10 5.64
CA PRO A 17 -3.39 1.42 5.55
C PRO A 17 -3.88 1.46 4.10
N LEU A 18 -4.16 0.30 3.53
CA LEU A 18 -4.74 0.12 2.21
C LEU A 18 -6.05 -0.63 2.32
N ARG A 19 -7.02 -0.21 1.53
CA ARG A 19 -8.32 -0.86 1.41
C ARG A 19 -8.38 -1.56 0.07
N SER A 20 -9.20 -2.60 -0.02
CA SER A 20 -9.47 -3.28 -1.29
C SER A 20 -9.98 -2.31 -2.38
N ALA A 21 -10.64 -1.22 -1.98
CA ALA A 21 -11.10 -0.16 -2.87
C ALA A 21 -9.96 0.67 -3.50
N ASP A 22 -8.78 0.70 -2.86
CA ASP A 22 -7.59 1.39 -3.40
C ASP A 22 -6.93 0.59 -4.53
N PHE A 23 -7.27 -0.70 -4.66
CA PHE A 23 -6.74 -1.56 -5.73
C PHE A 23 -7.61 -1.46 -6.98
N ILE A 24 -7.11 -0.74 -7.98
CA ILE A 24 -7.71 -0.67 -9.31
C ILE A 24 -7.11 -1.80 -10.14
N ARG A 25 -7.94 -2.80 -10.51
CA ARG A 25 -7.51 -4.02 -11.21
C ARG A 25 -6.41 -4.80 -10.48
N GLY A 26 -6.44 -4.78 -9.14
CA GLY A 26 -5.45 -5.47 -8.30
C GLY A 26 -4.15 -4.69 -8.09
N ILE A 27 -4.08 -3.42 -8.49
CA ILE A 27 -2.93 -2.54 -8.26
C ILE A 27 -3.39 -1.32 -7.46
N ALA A 28 -2.77 -1.07 -6.31
CA ALA A 28 -2.94 0.16 -5.55
C ALA A 28 -1.78 1.11 -5.82
N MET A 29 -2.08 2.39 -6.03
CA MET A 29 -1.06 3.43 -6.16
C MET A 29 -0.90 4.10 -4.80
N VAL A 30 0.31 4.05 -4.25
CA VAL A 30 0.58 4.44 -2.87
C VAL A 30 1.84 5.27 -2.81
N SER A 31 1.84 6.31 -2.00
CA SER A 31 2.98 7.18 -1.80
C SER A 31 3.29 7.24 -0.31
N CYS A 32 4.55 6.98 0.06
CA CYS A 32 5.00 7.10 1.44
C CYS A 32 5.48 8.53 1.67
N VAL A 33 4.60 9.35 2.25
CA VAL A 33 4.90 10.75 2.55
C VAL A 33 6.00 10.86 3.62
N ASP A 34 6.01 9.98 4.63
CA ASP A 34 7.00 9.99 5.72
C ASP A 34 8.45 9.83 5.26
N CYS A 35 8.67 9.06 4.18
CA CYS A 35 9.99 8.73 3.70
C CYS A 35 10.38 9.48 2.43
N GLY A 36 9.49 10.34 1.91
CA GLY A 36 9.67 11.02 0.63
C GLY A 36 9.74 10.05 -0.56
N MET A 37 9.35 8.79 -0.36
CA MET A 37 9.27 7.84 -1.46
C MET A 37 8.06 8.24 -2.30
N GLY A 38 8.35 8.63 -3.55
CA GLY A 38 7.34 9.01 -4.53
C GLY A 38 6.31 7.91 -4.75
N SER A 39 5.27 8.21 -5.52
CA SER A 39 4.20 7.26 -5.81
C SER A 39 4.74 5.96 -6.42
N PHE A 40 4.42 4.84 -5.81
CA PHE A 40 4.74 3.49 -6.29
C PHE A 40 3.47 2.65 -6.36
N THR A 41 3.50 1.60 -7.17
CA THR A 41 2.39 0.67 -7.31
C THR A 41 2.61 -0.56 -6.43
N ILE A 42 1.53 -1.07 -5.86
CA ILE A 42 1.51 -2.25 -5.01
C ILE A 42 0.48 -3.20 -5.57
N GLU A 43 0.89 -4.43 -5.86
CA GLU A 43 -0.03 -5.46 -6.32
C GLU A 43 -0.70 -6.13 -5.11
N ASP A 44 -2.01 -6.38 -5.22
CA ASP A 44 -2.81 -7.04 -4.20
C ASP A 44 -2.24 -8.42 -3.82
N THR A 45 -1.63 -9.10 -4.79
CA THR A 45 -1.00 -10.42 -4.66
C THR A 45 0.26 -10.41 -3.79
N LEU A 46 0.92 -9.26 -3.65
CA LEU A 46 2.11 -9.08 -2.82
C LEU A 46 1.75 -8.82 -1.35
N LEU A 47 0.49 -8.47 -1.07
CA LEU A 47 -0.07 -8.32 0.26
C LEU A 47 -0.67 -9.66 0.70
N ARG A 48 0.20 -10.59 1.08
CA ARG A 48 -0.15 -11.88 1.69
C ARG A 48 -0.16 -11.79 3.21
#